data_AF-A0A3D0TI80-F1
#
_entry.id   AF-A0A3D0TI80-F1
#
_cell.length_a   1.000
_cell.length_b   1.000
_cell.length_c   1.000
_cell.angle_alpha   90.00
_cell.angle_beta   90.00
_cell.angle_gamma   90.00
#
_symmetry.space_group_name_H-M   'P 1'
#
loop_
_entity.id
_entity.type
_entity.pdbx_description
1 polymer ?
#
loop_
_entity_poly.entity_id
_entity_poly.type
_entity_poly.pdbx_seq_one_letter_code
_entity_poly.pdbx_strand_id
1 'polypeptide(L)'
;GIRGLRSIQETEEGFLLGALTTWTDIVDSDLSSAFDGLKQASKTIGGIQTQNAGTLCGNICNASPAADAVPNLMALDAEVKLKSLRESRSLPLEEFILGNRKTARKADEFVSGIFIPRPGENAVGNFEKLGTRSYLVISIVMVGVVVELNEQDEVMELKVAVGACSPVAKRLRLLEEDVVGQKLNSIEIQPRHLESLQPIDDIRASASFRKIVTPELLKRAIQGVKQK
;
A
#
# COMPACT_ATOMS: atom_id res chain seq x y z
N GLY A 1 17.66 -14.30 -15.75
CA GLY A 1 17.23 -13.67 -14.49
C GLY A 1 17.63 -14.53 -13.31
N ILE A 2 17.75 -13.95 -12.12
CA ILE A 2 18.07 -14.66 -10.87
C ILE A 2 16.80 -15.37 -10.38
N ARG A 3 16.64 -16.65 -10.69
CA ARG A 3 15.37 -17.39 -10.48
C ARG A 3 14.88 -17.36 -9.02
N GLY A 4 15.80 -17.39 -8.05
CA GLY A 4 15.45 -17.37 -6.62
C GLY A 4 14.88 -16.05 -6.08
N LEU A 5 14.76 -15.00 -6.91
CA LEU A 5 14.18 -13.72 -6.51
C LEU A 5 12.74 -13.51 -6.99
N ARG A 6 12.14 -14.44 -7.75
CA ARG A 6 10.72 -14.38 -8.14
C ARG A 6 9.96 -15.45 -7.38
N SER A 7 9.40 -15.09 -6.22
CA SER A 7 8.66 -16.01 -5.37
C SER A 7 7.73 -15.27 -4.43
N ILE A 8 6.62 -15.90 -4.07
CA ILE A 8 5.77 -15.51 -2.93
C ILE A 8 5.78 -16.72 -2.01
N GLN A 9 6.28 -16.55 -0.79
CA GLN A 9 6.43 -17.62 0.19
C GLN A 9 5.71 -17.23 1.47
N GLU A 10 4.84 -18.10 1.95
CA GLU A 10 4.27 -18.00 3.29
C GLU A 10 5.17 -18.75 4.28
N THR A 11 5.43 -18.13 5.42
CA THR A 11 6.18 -18.68 6.55
C THR A 11 5.37 -18.48 7.83
N GLU A 12 5.74 -19.11 8.94
CA GLU A 12 5.02 -18.92 10.22
C GLU A 12 4.94 -17.42 10.63
N GLU A 13 6.02 -16.67 10.39
CA GLU A 13 6.13 -15.25 10.76
C GLU A 13 5.38 -14.29 9.80
N GLY A 14 5.12 -14.70 8.56
CA GLY A 14 4.49 -13.84 7.56
C GLY A 14 4.75 -14.25 6.11
N PHE A 15 4.91 -13.28 5.23
CA PHE A 15 5.01 -13.50 3.78
C PHE A 15 6.28 -12.85 3.23
N LEU A 16 7.05 -13.61 2.45
CA LEU A 16 8.23 -13.13 1.74
C LEU A 16 7.95 -13.04 0.23
N LEU A 17 7.95 -11.81 -0.29
CA LEU A 17 7.77 -11.50 -1.70
C LEU A 17 9.14 -11.15 -2.30
N GLY A 18 9.66 -11.99 -3.18
CA GLY A 18 10.97 -11.81 -3.80
C GLY A 18 11.04 -10.58 -4.71
N ALA A 19 12.24 -10.03 -4.90
CA ALA A 19 12.46 -8.79 -5.66
C ALA A 19 11.96 -8.77 -7.11
N LEU A 20 11.86 -9.93 -7.74
CA LEU A 20 11.41 -10.12 -9.11
C LEU A 20 9.95 -10.57 -9.21
N THR A 21 9.21 -10.58 -8.09
CA THR A 21 7.75 -10.80 -8.08
C THR A 21 7.06 -9.69 -8.86
N THR A 22 6.38 -10.08 -9.92
CA THR A 22 5.65 -9.19 -10.84
C THR A 22 4.27 -8.86 -10.30
N TRP A 23 3.62 -7.86 -10.88
CA TRP A 23 2.23 -7.56 -10.54
C TRP A 23 1.30 -8.73 -10.86
N THR A 24 1.54 -9.41 -11.99
CA THR A 24 0.79 -10.61 -12.38
C THR A 24 0.95 -11.73 -11.35
N ASP A 25 2.16 -11.95 -10.84
CA ASP A 25 2.39 -12.95 -9.78
C ASP A 25 1.56 -12.65 -8.52
N ILE A 26 1.42 -11.38 -8.15
CA ILE A 26 0.61 -10.97 -7.00
C ILE A 26 -0.87 -11.20 -7.28
N VAL A 27 -1.34 -10.83 -8.47
CA VAL A 27 -2.74 -10.99 -8.88
C VAL A 27 -3.16 -12.47 -8.85
N ASP A 28 -2.30 -13.35 -9.35
CA ASP A 28 -2.57 -14.78 -9.50
C ASP A 28 -2.24 -15.60 -8.22
N SER A 29 -1.76 -14.95 -7.17
CA SER A 29 -1.37 -15.62 -5.92
C SER A 29 -2.56 -16.00 -5.04
N ASP A 30 -2.36 -17.04 -4.22
CA ASP A 30 -3.30 -17.48 -3.18
C ASP A 30 -3.13 -16.72 -1.84
N LEU A 31 -2.55 -15.51 -1.87
CA LEU A 31 -2.44 -14.66 -0.68
C LEU A 31 -3.83 -14.41 -0.04
N SER A 32 -3.88 -14.32 1.28
CA SER A 32 -5.12 -14.15 2.05
C SER A 32 -5.86 -12.84 1.73
N SER A 33 -7.09 -12.71 2.24
CA SER A 33 -7.96 -11.54 2.05
C SER A 33 -7.32 -10.22 2.49
N ALA A 34 -6.37 -10.25 3.42
CA ALA A 34 -5.61 -9.07 3.83
C ALA A 34 -4.86 -8.42 2.65
N PHE A 35 -4.48 -9.20 1.64
CA PHE A 35 -3.75 -8.75 0.46
C PHE A 35 -4.67 -8.30 -0.68
N ASP A 36 -5.99 -8.35 -0.52
CA ASP A 36 -6.92 -8.03 -1.61
C ASP A 36 -6.74 -6.61 -2.13
N GLY A 37 -6.45 -5.63 -1.26
CA GLY A 37 -6.11 -4.27 -1.68
C GLY A 37 -4.85 -4.22 -2.56
N LEU A 38 -3.82 -4.99 -2.20
CA LEU A 38 -2.59 -5.09 -3.00
C LEU A 38 -2.86 -5.79 -4.35
N LYS A 39 -3.69 -6.84 -4.38
CA LYS A 39 -4.11 -7.50 -5.63
C LYS A 39 -4.92 -6.55 -6.52
N GLN A 40 -5.87 -5.80 -5.95
CA GLN A 40 -6.65 -4.79 -6.66
C GLN A 40 -5.74 -3.69 -7.25
N ALA A 41 -4.81 -3.14 -6.46
CA ALA A 41 -3.83 -2.18 -6.96
C ALA A 41 -3.03 -2.77 -8.13
N SER A 42 -2.52 -3.99 -7.98
CA SER A 42 -1.72 -4.69 -9.01
C SER A 42 -2.46 -4.83 -10.35
N LYS A 43 -3.77 -5.08 -10.33
CA LYS A 43 -4.62 -5.14 -11.55
C LYS A 43 -4.75 -3.81 -12.29
N THR A 44 -4.50 -2.69 -11.62
CA THR A 44 -4.69 -1.33 -12.18
C THR A 44 -3.38 -0.58 -12.43
N ILE A 45 -2.23 -1.19 -12.14
CA ILE A 45 -0.91 -0.61 -12.41
C ILE A 45 -0.58 -0.84 -13.89
N GLY A 46 -0.60 0.24 -14.67
CA GLY A 46 -0.32 0.18 -16.11
C GLY A 46 -1.22 -0.82 -16.84
N GLY A 47 -0.75 -1.28 -18.00
CA GLY A 47 -1.42 -2.32 -18.78
C GLY A 47 -0.91 -3.72 -18.42
N ILE A 48 -1.54 -4.77 -18.94
CA ILE A 48 -1.13 -6.17 -18.73
C ILE A 48 0.37 -6.38 -19.05
N GLN A 49 0.90 -5.72 -20.07
CA GLN A 49 2.33 -5.77 -20.40
C GLN A 49 3.21 -5.18 -19.30
N THR A 50 2.78 -4.07 -18.70
CA THR A 50 3.44 -3.48 -17.53
C THR A 50 3.30 -4.41 -16.33
N GLN A 51 2.17 -5.09 -16.18
CA GLN A 51 1.91 -6.00 -15.07
C GLN A 51 2.81 -7.24 -15.12
N ASN A 52 3.00 -7.80 -16.32
CA ASN A 52 3.83 -8.97 -16.57
C ASN A 52 5.35 -8.72 -16.42
N ALA A 53 5.79 -7.46 -16.53
CA ALA A 53 7.21 -7.11 -16.52
C ALA A 53 7.64 -6.29 -15.29
N GLY A 54 6.75 -5.44 -14.78
CA GLY A 54 7.00 -4.59 -13.62
C GLY A 54 6.98 -5.40 -12.33
N THR A 55 7.92 -5.12 -11.43
CA THR A 55 8.06 -5.84 -10.16
C THR A 55 7.68 -4.95 -8.98
N LEU A 56 7.19 -5.59 -7.92
CA LEU A 56 6.84 -4.93 -6.66
C LEU A 56 8.03 -4.17 -6.06
N CYS A 57 9.21 -4.82 -6.02
CA CYS A 57 10.41 -4.18 -5.48
C CYS A 57 10.92 -3.05 -6.39
N GLY A 58 10.82 -3.22 -7.72
CA GLY A 58 11.12 -2.14 -8.66
C GLY A 58 10.25 -0.91 -8.43
N ASN A 59 8.97 -1.11 -8.08
CA ASN A 59 8.03 -0.05 -7.77
C ASN A 59 8.40 0.76 -6.53
N ILE A 60 8.75 0.10 -5.42
CA ILE A 60 9.18 0.80 -4.20
C ILE A 60 10.56 1.45 -4.37
N CYS A 61 11.48 0.85 -5.14
CA CYS A 61 12.77 1.46 -5.47
C CYS A 61 12.61 2.71 -6.35
N ASN A 62 11.61 2.69 -7.24
CA ASN A 62 11.25 3.83 -8.08
C ASN A 62 10.71 5.02 -7.25
N ALA A 63 10.18 4.76 -6.04
CA ALA A 63 9.81 5.75 -5.03
C ALA A 63 8.94 6.90 -5.58
N SER A 64 7.93 6.56 -6.37
CA SER A 64 6.97 7.55 -6.86
C SER A 64 5.94 7.87 -5.77
N PRO A 65 5.61 9.15 -5.51
CA PRO A 65 4.52 9.52 -4.61
C PRO A 65 3.14 8.95 -5.04
N ALA A 66 3.02 8.56 -6.32
CA ALA A 66 1.82 7.97 -6.90
C ALA A 66 1.98 6.48 -7.27
N ALA A 67 2.80 5.76 -6.51
CA ALA A 67 2.93 4.32 -6.62
C ALA A 67 1.77 3.62 -5.88
N ASP A 68 0.84 3.03 -6.64
CA ASP A 68 -0.40 2.44 -6.11
C ASP A 68 -0.19 1.29 -5.10
N ALA A 69 0.94 0.58 -5.19
CA ALA A 69 1.24 -0.50 -4.24
C ALA A 69 1.68 0.02 -2.85
N VAL A 70 2.26 1.22 -2.77
CA VAL A 70 2.90 1.71 -1.54
C VAL A 70 1.90 1.85 -0.38
N PRO A 71 0.68 2.42 -0.55
CA PRO A 71 -0.29 2.48 0.53
C PRO A 71 -0.72 1.10 1.05
N ASN A 72 -0.92 0.12 0.16
CA ASN A 72 -1.28 -1.24 0.56
C ASN A 72 -0.14 -1.91 1.34
N LEU A 73 1.10 -1.78 0.85
CA LEU A 73 2.26 -2.32 1.57
C LEU A 73 2.46 -1.62 2.92
N MET A 74 2.21 -0.32 3.02
CA MET A 74 2.23 0.38 4.30
C MET A 74 1.15 -0.16 5.25
N ALA A 75 -0.08 -0.38 4.77
CA ALA A 75 -1.17 -0.95 5.58
C ALA A 75 -0.91 -2.41 6.00
N LEU A 76 -0.08 -3.13 5.23
CA LEU A 76 0.41 -4.48 5.54
C LEU A 76 1.68 -4.49 6.42
N ASP A 77 2.11 -3.35 6.96
CA ASP A 77 3.35 -3.21 7.75
C ASP A 77 4.59 -3.78 7.05
N ALA A 78 4.67 -3.62 5.73
CA ALA A 78 5.73 -4.20 4.93
C ALA A 78 7.13 -3.70 5.35
N GLU A 79 8.08 -4.64 5.39
CA GLU A 79 9.50 -4.39 5.56
C GLU A 79 10.28 -4.67 4.28
N VAL A 80 11.20 -3.80 3.94
CA VAL A 80 12.08 -3.92 2.77
C VAL A 80 13.35 -4.65 3.17
N LYS A 81 13.63 -5.80 2.55
CA LYS A 81 14.83 -6.59 2.79
C LYS A 81 15.96 -6.17 1.84
N LEU A 82 17.01 -5.58 2.38
CA LEU A 82 18.19 -5.09 1.67
C LEU A 82 19.36 -6.05 1.83
N LYS A 83 20.12 -6.25 0.76
CA LYS A 83 21.35 -7.07 0.77
C LYS A 83 22.49 -6.35 0.05
N SER A 84 23.69 -6.47 0.60
CA SER A 84 24.96 -6.18 -0.07
C SER A 84 25.86 -7.41 0.00
N LEU A 85 27.11 -7.31 -0.47
CA LEU A 85 28.11 -8.36 -0.26
C LEU A 85 28.52 -8.53 1.21
N ARG A 86 28.27 -7.52 2.05
CA ARG A 86 28.79 -7.44 3.43
C ARG A 86 27.72 -7.65 4.48
N GLU A 87 26.50 -7.18 4.21
CA GLU A 87 25.42 -7.15 5.19
C GLU A 87 24.06 -7.47 4.55
N SER A 88 23.15 -7.95 5.40
CA SER A 88 21.72 -8.02 5.11
C SER A 88 21.00 -7.26 6.21
N ARG A 89 20.06 -6.39 5.84
CA ARG A 89 19.25 -5.63 6.80
C ARG A 89 17.82 -5.45 6.32
N SER A 90 16.96 -5.09 7.26
CA SER A 90 15.53 -4.82 7.01
C SER A 90 15.20 -3.41 7.45
N LEU A 91 14.29 -2.74 6.75
CA LEU A 91 13.73 -1.45 7.15
C LEU A 91 12.22 -1.48 6.96
N PRO A 92 11.42 -0.88 7.87
CA PRO A 92 10.02 -0.59 7.57
C PRO A 92 9.90 0.19 6.25
N LEU A 93 8.85 -0.05 5.47
CA LEU A 93 8.66 0.63 4.18
C LEU A 93 8.60 2.17 4.33
N GLU A 94 8.02 2.65 5.42
CA GLU A 94 7.96 4.08 5.77
C GLU A 94 9.34 4.70 5.95
N GLU A 95 10.34 3.94 6.41
CA GLU A 95 11.72 4.39 6.57
C GLU A 95 12.54 4.18 5.30
N PHE A 96 12.12 3.26 4.43
CA PHE A 96 12.79 2.99 3.16
C PHE A 96 12.56 4.10 2.13
N ILE A 97 11.33 4.63 2.00
CA ILE A 97 10.99 5.67 1.03
C ILE A 97 11.13 7.05 1.69
N LEU A 98 12.19 7.78 1.33
CA LEU A 98 12.54 9.06 1.95
C LEU A 98 11.92 10.28 1.24
N GLY A 99 11.36 10.07 0.05
CA GLY A 99 10.80 11.12 -0.79
C GLY A 99 10.65 10.69 -2.24
N ASN A 100 10.17 11.61 -3.09
CA ASN A 100 10.06 11.38 -4.52
C ASN A 100 11.43 10.98 -5.11
N ARG A 101 11.51 9.76 -5.66
CA ARG A 101 12.72 9.17 -6.25
C ARG A 101 13.88 8.99 -5.26
N LYS A 102 13.62 9.03 -3.96
CA LYS A 102 14.64 8.93 -2.92
C LYS A 102 14.35 7.78 -1.98
N THR A 103 15.33 6.89 -1.81
CA THR A 103 15.23 5.74 -0.90
C THR A 103 16.42 5.70 0.06
N ALA A 104 16.30 4.92 1.13
CA ALA A 104 17.37 4.66 2.10
C ALA A 104 18.39 3.58 1.63
N ARG A 105 18.27 3.11 0.37
CA ARG A 105 19.19 2.13 -0.23
C ARG A 105 20.58 2.74 -0.40
N LYS A 106 21.61 2.08 0.13
CA LYS A 106 23.01 2.44 -0.12
C LYS A 106 23.44 2.03 -1.54
N ALA A 107 24.55 2.58 -2.01
CA ALA A 107 25.02 2.34 -3.37
C ALA A 107 25.29 0.85 -3.67
N ASP A 108 25.81 0.11 -2.68
CA ASP A 108 26.18 -1.30 -2.77
C ASP A 108 25.07 -2.27 -2.35
N GLU A 109 23.87 -1.77 -2.04
CA GLU A 109 22.72 -2.57 -1.66
C GLU A 109 21.78 -2.83 -2.84
N PHE A 110 21.09 -3.96 -2.84
CA PHE A 110 19.89 -4.16 -3.64
C PHE A 110 18.74 -4.61 -2.76
N VAL A 111 17.51 -4.33 -3.19
CA VAL A 111 16.31 -4.89 -2.54
C VAL A 111 16.17 -6.33 -2.98
N SER A 112 16.25 -7.25 -2.04
CA SER A 112 16.14 -8.70 -2.27
C SER A 112 14.71 -9.22 -2.17
N GLY A 113 13.84 -8.47 -1.49
CA GLY A 113 12.43 -8.77 -1.36
C GLY A 113 11.75 -7.85 -0.36
N ILE A 114 10.47 -8.10 -0.14
CA ILE A 114 9.64 -7.48 0.88
C ILE A 114 9.13 -8.58 1.80
N PHE A 115 9.24 -8.36 3.10
CA PHE A 115 8.60 -9.19 4.11
C PHE A 115 7.37 -8.47 4.62
N ILE A 116 6.28 -9.20 4.79
CA ILE A 116 5.03 -8.70 5.35
C ILE A 116 4.73 -9.56 6.56
N PRO A 117 4.70 -8.99 7.78
CA PRO A 117 4.33 -9.75 8.98
C PRO A 117 2.94 -10.34 8.82
N ARG A 118 2.69 -11.49 9.45
CA ARG A 118 1.40 -12.18 9.36
C ARG A 118 0.25 -11.25 9.79
N PRO A 119 -0.69 -10.92 8.88
CA PRO A 119 -1.89 -10.16 9.25
C PRO A 119 -2.81 -10.99 10.17
N GLY A 120 -3.72 -10.33 10.88
CA GLY A 120 -4.76 -11.00 11.65
C GLY A 120 -5.58 -11.99 10.80
N GLU A 121 -6.07 -13.07 11.41
CA GLU A 121 -6.72 -14.17 10.68
C GLU A 121 -7.92 -13.71 9.85
N ASN A 122 -8.68 -12.74 10.35
CA ASN A 122 -9.87 -12.19 9.70
C ASN A 122 -9.61 -10.84 9.01
N ALA A 123 -8.34 -10.49 8.79
CA ALA A 123 -7.99 -9.24 8.15
C ALA A 123 -8.40 -9.24 6.66
N VAL A 124 -9.00 -8.13 6.23
CA VAL A 124 -9.44 -7.91 4.85
C VAL A 124 -8.84 -6.62 4.32
N GLY A 125 -8.27 -6.71 3.13
CA GLY A 125 -7.70 -5.57 2.40
C GLY A 125 -8.69 -4.97 1.41
N ASN A 126 -8.56 -3.66 1.20
CA ASN A 126 -9.20 -2.97 0.08
C ASN A 126 -8.34 -1.81 -0.43
N PHE A 127 -8.52 -1.46 -1.70
CA PHE A 127 -7.80 -0.39 -2.36
C PHE A 127 -8.73 0.45 -3.22
N GLU A 128 -8.67 1.75 -3.01
CA GLU A 128 -9.42 2.72 -3.81
C GLU A 128 -8.46 3.72 -4.43
N LYS A 129 -8.73 4.08 -5.69
CA LYS A 129 -7.95 5.13 -6.38
C LYS A 129 -8.84 6.03 -7.21
N LEU A 130 -8.50 7.31 -7.18
CA LEU A 130 -9.08 8.32 -8.04
C LEU A 130 -8.09 8.69 -9.13
N GLY A 131 -8.51 8.67 -10.38
CA GLY A 131 -7.75 9.15 -11.54
C GLY A 131 -8.65 9.88 -12.52
N THR A 132 -8.06 10.49 -13.56
CA THR A 132 -8.80 11.21 -14.61
C THR A 132 -9.56 10.30 -15.59
N ARG A 133 -9.32 8.98 -15.54
CA ARG A 133 -9.97 7.95 -16.36
C ARG A 133 -9.98 6.61 -15.62
N SER A 134 -10.79 5.65 -16.07
CA SER A 134 -10.96 4.36 -15.40
C SER A 134 -9.79 3.39 -15.51
N TYR A 135 -8.94 3.52 -16.55
CA TYR A 135 -7.83 2.58 -16.79
C TYR A 135 -6.58 3.28 -17.34
N LEU A 136 -5.40 2.67 -17.14
CA LEU A 136 -4.09 3.23 -17.49
C LEU A 136 -3.88 4.65 -16.92
N VAL A 137 -4.21 4.86 -15.66
CA VAL A 137 -4.17 6.20 -15.04
C VAL A 137 -3.22 6.21 -13.85
N ILE A 138 -2.46 7.30 -13.75
CA ILE A 138 -1.70 7.61 -12.53
C ILE A 138 -2.66 8.25 -11.54
N SER A 139 -2.69 7.71 -10.33
CA SER A 139 -3.61 8.16 -9.28
C SER A 139 -3.41 9.63 -8.92
N ILE A 140 -4.53 10.33 -8.78
CA ILE A 140 -4.67 11.64 -8.13
C ILE A 140 -4.62 11.43 -6.62
N VAL A 141 -5.45 10.54 -6.08
CA VAL A 141 -5.36 10.07 -4.69
C VAL A 141 -5.56 8.56 -4.72
N MET A 142 -4.87 7.84 -3.85
CA MET A 142 -5.14 6.42 -3.64
C MET A 142 -5.02 6.06 -2.16
N VAL A 143 -5.80 5.07 -1.74
CA VAL A 143 -5.93 4.63 -0.36
C VAL A 143 -5.80 3.12 -0.31
N GLY A 144 -4.90 2.63 0.53
CA GLY A 144 -4.80 1.21 0.88
C GLY A 144 -5.27 1.01 2.32
N VAL A 145 -6.11 -0.01 2.53
CA VAL A 145 -6.68 -0.37 3.83
C VAL A 145 -6.44 -1.85 4.09
N VAL A 146 -6.08 -2.18 5.32
CA VAL A 146 -6.22 -3.52 5.91
C VAL A 146 -7.01 -3.34 7.21
N VAL A 147 -8.08 -4.09 7.39
CA VAL A 147 -8.93 -3.99 8.59
C VAL A 147 -9.25 -5.38 9.10
N GLU A 148 -9.23 -5.54 10.42
CA GLU A 148 -9.76 -6.70 11.12
C GLU A 148 -11.06 -6.31 11.82
N LEU A 149 -12.10 -7.13 11.65
CA LEU A 149 -13.43 -6.90 12.19
C LEU A 149 -13.83 -8.03 13.13
N ASN A 150 -14.60 -7.72 14.17
CA ASN A 150 -15.30 -8.73 14.96
C ASN A 150 -16.59 -9.19 14.27
N GLU A 151 -17.27 -10.18 14.86
CA GLU A 151 -18.54 -10.74 14.37
C GLU A 151 -19.68 -9.72 14.27
N GLN A 152 -19.57 -8.59 14.96
CA GLN A 152 -20.55 -7.51 14.96
C GLN A 152 -20.13 -6.33 14.07
N ASP A 153 -19.13 -6.49 13.19
CA ASP A 153 -18.63 -5.46 12.28
C ASP A 153 -17.98 -4.25 12.95
N GLU A 154 -17.44 -4.44 14.16
CA GLU A 154 -16.62 -3.43 14.84
C GLU A 154 -15.15 -3.61 14.49
N VAL A 155 -14.45 -2.49 14.36
CA VAL A 155 -13.04 -2.47 14.04
C VAL A 155 -12.23 -2.98 15.23
N MET A 156 -11.53 -4.10 15.03
CA MET A 156 -10.53 -4.62 15.96
C MET A 156 -9.17 -3.95 15.70
N GLU A 157 -8.79 -3.85 14.43
CA GLU A 157 -7.59 -3.16 13.97
C GLU A 157 -7.88 -2.51 12.62
N LEU A 158 -7.44 -1.25 12.43
CA LEU A 158 -7.43 -0.60 11.14
C LEU A 158 -6.00 -0.17 10.82
N LYS A 159 -5.56 -0.44 9.59
CA LYS A 159 -4.33 0.09 9.00
C LYS A 159 -4.69 0.75 7.68
N VAL A 160 -4.42 2.05 7.58
CA VAL A 160 -4.81 2.83 6.40
C VAL A 160 -3.74 3.81 6.01
N ALA A 161 -3.38 3.79 4.74
CA ALA A 161 -2.42 4.73 4.17
C ALA A 161 -3.00 5.46 2.95
N VAL A 162 -2.58 6.72 2.80
CA VAL A 162 -2.94 7.57 1.66
C VAL A 162 -1.70 7.88 0.84
N GLY A 163 -1.77 7.63 -0.46
CA GLY A 163 -0.74 8.00 -1.43
C GLY A 163 -1.14 9.22 -2.25
N ALA A 164 -0.16 9.82 -2.92
CA ALA A 164 -0.28 11.03 -3.75
C ALA A 164 -0.83 12.29 -3.04
N CYS A 165 -1.06 12.24 -1.72
CA CYS A 165 -1.42 13.40 -0.88
C CYS A 165 -0.27 13.88 0.02
N SER A 166 0.97 13.44 -0.25
CA SER A 166 2.20 13.82 0.43
C SER A 166 3.42 13.44 -0.45
N PRO A 167 4.64 13.95 -0.19
CA PRO A 167 5.85 13.52 -0.91
C PRO A 167 6.14 12.02 -0.83
N VAL A 168 5.65 11.36 0.21
CA VAL A 168 5.63 9.90 0.42
C VAL A 168 4.23 9.56 0.92
N ALA A 169 3.73 8.36 0.62
CA ALA A 169 2.48 7.90 1.22
C ALA A 169 2.55 7.95 2.76
N LYS A 170 1.41 8.16 3.41
CA LYS A 170 1.32 8.32 4.87
C LYS A 170 0.29 7.39 5.46
N ARG A 171 0.68 6.63 6.49
CA ARG A 171 -0.24 5.96 7.42
C ARG A 171 -0.98 7.00 8.26
N LEU A 172 -2.30 6.85 8.40
CA LEU A 172 -3.14 7.76 9.18
C LEU A 172 -3.37 7.21 10.59
N ARG A 173 -2.31 7.07 11.38
CA ARG A 173 -2.33 6.44 12.71
C ARG A 173 -3.41 7.00 13.65
N LEU A 174 -3.64 8.32 13.63
CA LEU A 174 -4.70 8.92 14.44
C LEU A 174 -6.10 8.37 14.07
N LEU A 175 -6.38 8.22 12.77
CA LEU A 175 -7.63 7.60 12.32
C LEU A 175 -7.69 6.13 12.72
N GLU A 176 -6.59 5.40 12.60
CA GLU A 176 -6.48 3.99 13.00
C GLU A 176 -6.87 3.80 14.47
N GLU A 177 -6.32 4.64 15.36
CA GLU A 177 -6.56 4.60 16.80
C GLU A 177 -8.01 4.99 17.15
N ASP A 178 -8.54 6.05 16.55
CA ASP A 178 -9.86 6.59 16.91
C ASP A 178 -11.02 5.64 16.60
N VAL A 179 -10.89 4.79 15.58
CA VAL A 179 -12.00 3.99 15.07
C VAL A 179 -12.11 2.60 15.69
N VAL A 180 -11.13 2.19 16.49
CA VAL A 180 -11.18 0.89 17.19
C VAL A 180 -12.45 0.82 18.05
N GLY A 181 -13.17 -0.29 17.94
CA GLY A 181 -14.46 -0.52 18.62
C GLY A 181 -15.66 0.15 17.95
N GLN A 182 -15.47 0.99 16.93
CA GLN A 182 -16.59 1.56 16.16
C GLN A 182 -17.08 0.58 15.09
N LYS A 183 -18.37 0.67 14.72
CA LYS A 183 -18.90 -0.05 13.56
C LYS A 183 -18.26 0.49 12.29
N LEU A 184 -17.86 -0.40 11.38
CA LEU A 184 -17.24 -0.02 10.10
C LEU A 184 -18.04 1.06 9.33
N ASN A 185 -19.36 0.92 9.30
CA ASN A 185 -20.24 1.83 8.56
C ASN A 185 -20.51 3.17 9.27
N SER A 186 -20.17 3.30 10.56
CA SER A 186 -20.31 4.55 11.32
C SER A 186 -19.03 5.39 11.36
N ILE A 187 -17.94 4.92 10.75
CA ILE A 187 -16.66 5.64 10.77
C ILE A 187 -16.79 6.99 10.04
N GLU A 188 -16.46 8.05 10.77
CA GLU A 188 -16.40 9.41 10.25
C GLU A 188 -14.95 9.89 10.13
N ILE A 189 -14.62 10.45 8.96
CA ILE A 189 -13.30 11.04 8.71
C ILE A 189 -13.33 12.51 9.11
N GLN A 190 -12.60 12.87 10.15
CA GLN A 190 -12.51 14.22 10.68
C GLN A 190 -11.28 14.95 10.10
N PRO A 191 -11.29 16.30 10.03
CA PRO A 191 -10.14 17.06 9.53
C PRO A 191 -8.81 16.73 10.21
N ARG A 192 -8.82 16.48 11.53
CA ARG A 192 -7.61 16.12 12.32
C ARG A 192 -6.94 14.84 11.83
N HIS A 193 -7.69 13.89 11.26
CA HIS A 193 -7.15 12.64 10.70
C HIS A 193 -6.25 12.88 9.49
N LEU A 194 -6.36 14.05 8.85
CA LEU A 194 -5.73 14.37 7.57
C LEU A 194 -4.57 15.36 7.72
N GLU A 195 -4.28 15.85 8.93
CA GLU A 195 -3.26 16.89 9.17
C GLU A 195 -1.85 16.49 8.76
N SER A 196 -1.54 15.19 8.75
CA SER A 196 -0.26 14.66 8.29
C SER A 196 -0.06 14.71 6.77
N LEU A 197 -1.14 14.99 6.01
CA LEU A 197 -1.12 15.04 4.55
C LEU A 197 -0.69 16.42 4.04
N GLN A 198 0.25 16.43 3.09
CA GLN A 198 0.84 17.63 2.50
C GLN A 198 0.75 17.56 0.97
N PRO A 199 -0.46 17.63 0.39
CA PRO A 199 -0.63 17.52 -1.06
C PRO A 199 -0.05 18.75 -1.77
N ILE A 200 0.46 18.53 -2.97
CA ILE A 200 0.97 19.57 -3.88
C ILE A 200 0.08 19.69 -5.12
N ASP A 201 0.19 20.84 -5.79
CA ASP A 201 -0.36 21.01 -7.13
C ASP A 201 0.50 20.28 -8.16
N ASP A 202 -0.13 19.64 -9.14
CA ASP A 202 0.54 19.16 -10.34
C ASP A 202 -0.43 19.09 -11.53
N ILE A 203 0.05 18.56 -12.65
CA ILE A 203 -0.73 18.41 -13.89
C ILE A 203 -1.96 17.50 -13.75
N ARG A 204 -2.05 16.68 -12.70
CA ARG A 204 -3.16 15.74 -12.49
C ARG A 204 -4.27 16.36 -11.66
N ALA A 205 -3.91 17.14 -10.62
CA ALA A 205 -4.86 17.84 -9.76
C ALA A 205 -4.18 18.86 -8.85
N SER A 206 -4.94 19.86 -8.41
CA SER A 206 -4.53 20.76 -7.34
C SER A 206 -4.49 20.08 -5.97
N ALA A 207 -3.68 20.63 -5.07
CA ALA A 207 -3.64 20.29 -3.66
C ALA A 207 -5.00 20.49 -2.99
N SER A 208 -5.72 21.56 -3.35
CA SER A 208 -7.07 21.84 -2.83
C SER A 208 -8.06 20.75 -3.23
N PHE A 209 -8.02 20.29 -4.49
CA PHE A 209 -8.87 19.21 -4.97
C PHE A 209 -8.54 17.90 -4.23
N ARG A 210 -7.25 17.57 -4.07
CA ARG A 210 -6.80 16.40 -3.29
C ARG A 210 -7.35 16.41 -1.87
N LYS A 211 -7.31 17.57 -1.18
CA LYS A 211 -7.87 17.72 0.18
C LYS A 211 -9.38 17.47 0.24
N ILE A 212 -10.13 17.93 -0.77
CA ILE A 212 -11.58 17.76 -0.83
C ILE A 212 -11.97 16.30 -1.05
N VAL A 213 -11.27 15.57 -1.92
CA VAL A 213 -11.65 14.21 -2.32
C VAL A 213 -11.12 13.11 -1.39
N THR A 214 -10.05 13.38 -0.63
CA THR A 214 -9.41 12.38 0.25
C THR A 214 -10.36 11.79 1.32
N PRO A 215 -11.16 12.58 2.06
CA PRO A 215 -12.09 12.03 3.06
C PRO A 215 -13.10 11.03 2.47
N GLU A 216 -13.66 11.36 1.31
CA GLU A 216 -14.63 10.49 0.61
C GLU A 216 -13.95 9.20 0.12
N LEU A 217 -12.74 9.30 -0.44
CA LEU A 217 -12.01 8.11 -0.91
C LEU A 217 -11.59 7.20 0.25
N LEU A 218 -11.21 7.77 1.41
CA LEU A 218 -10.96 7.02 2.64
C LEU A 218 -12.21 6.25 3.08
N LYS A 219 -13.37 6.92 3.13
CA LYS A 219 -14.64 6.29 3.50
C LYS A 219 -14.99 5.12 2.58
N ARG A 220 -14.84 5.30 1.26
CA ARG A 220 -15.06 4.23 0.27
C ARG A 220 -14.10 3.06 0.48
N ALA A 221 -12.81 3.34 0.69
CA ALA A 221 -11.80 2.31 0.89
C ALA A 221 -12.12 1.47 2.12
N ILE A 222 -12.45 2.11 3.24
CA ILE A 222 -12.77 1.46 4.51
C ILE A 222 -14.06 0.64 4.39
N GLN A 223 -15.14 1.21 3.86
CA GLN A 223 -16.43 0.51 3.76
C GLN A 223 -16.44 -0.57 2.67
N GLY A 224 -15.62 -0.41 1.64
CA GLY A 224 -15.53 -1.34 0.50
C GLY A 224 -14.91 -2.69 0.85
N VAL A 225 -14.28 -2.86 2.01
CA VAL A 225 -13.77 -4.17 2.49
C VAL A 225 -14.85 -5.24 2.57
N LYS A 226 -16.13 -4.85 2.71
CA LYS A 226 -17.30 -5.74 2.75
C LYS A 226 -18.03 -5.89 1.41
N GLN A 227 -17.68 -5.10 0.40
CA GLN A 227 -18.35 -5.10 -0.90
C GLN A 227 -17.55 -5.99 -1.87
N LYS A 228 -17.78 -7.31 -1.82
CA LYS A 228 -17.19 -8.28 -2.76
C LYS A 228 -18.22 -9.30 -3.20
#